data_AF-A0A497MJI2-F1
#
_entry.id   AF-A0A497MJI2-F1
#
_cell.length_a   1.000
_cell.length_b   1.000
_cell.length_c   1.000
_cell.angle_alpha   90.00
_cell.angle_beta   90.00
_cell.angle_gamma   90.00
#
_symmetry.space_group_name_H-M   'P 1'
#
loop_
_entity.id
_entity.type
_entity.pdbx_description
1 polymer ?
#
loop_
_entity_poly.entity_id
_entity_poly.type
_entity_poly.pdbx_seq_one_letter_code
_entity_poly.pdbx_strand_id
1 'polypeptide(L)'
;MSLRRRGQMGRDLTLSDLRDILDDLAALPNVAVHLEALLSAIHIEWIKEGIEHAEKQLNEVEKKLDKREVEKARREMSLVKLLHDVLQNLGEVEKRLEDILSVMPRRYSLSNIAQSALQKARDVKRYIGSRRAFSEGDRKRSLSLLRQSRRLLRDLKSQIRYETIKLACTKARMRVQRLSPQLTHELELPKGWILRKVWARLKTRGLMGTQLLPWSALFDIGIFWDPILQLPYYPGSTVKGAVHGLFFSPELVVEAVKEALKEEVSAVEALAKSLVVLGVSNWEEDVVKPLKSSGLKHEELEELKRKVKEEVKARLRVDLLLDVGEWRWRGSVIFFDAYPDSLGENGWLLVPETITPHYKEEVKEGKMYPEFAEHRVSPTPLTFLAVERGVRFTFPLAGRSNEELDIAEELLKTALTNIGIGAKTTSGYNIFEFEEKKK
;
A
#
# COMPACT_ATOMS: atom_id res chain seq x y z
N MET A 1 -21.11 -1.09 31.99
CA MET A 1 -21.33 0.36 31.89
C MET A 1 -20.42 0.90 30.78
N SER A 2 -20.87 1.01 29.53
CA SER A 2 -21.59 2.17 28.98
C SER A 2 -20.89 3.50 29.30
N LEU A 3 -19.80 3.82 28.57
CA LEU A 3 -19.32 5.19 28.47
C LEU A 3 -19.92 5.86 27.22
N ARG A 4 -21.19 6.22 27.36
CA ARG A 4 -21.73 7.40 26.67
C ARG A 4 -21.09 8.62 27.32
N ARG A 5 -20.19 9.31 26.62
CA ARG A 5 -20.01 10.75 26.77
C ARG A 5 -20.26 11.40 25.41
N ARG A 6 -21.53 11.78 25.19
CA ARG A 6 -21.90 12.90 24.33
C ARG A 6 -21.39 14.17 25.01
N GLY A 7 -20.84 15.10 24.24
CA GLY A 7 -20.68 16.48 24.69
C GLY A 7 -19.25 17.02 24.65
N GLN A 8 -18.60 16.94 23.48
CA GLN A 8 -17.74 17.98 22.92
C GLN A 8 -17.40 17.55 21.49
N MET A 9 -18.31 17.85 20.55
CA MET A 9 -17.93 17.93 19.14
C MET A 9 -16.84 19.00 19.06
N GLY A 10 -15.61 18.61 18.74
CA GLY A 10 -14.61 19.57 18.26
C GLY A 10 -15.23 20.35 17.11
N ARG A 11 -15.02 21.67 17.05
CA ARG A 11 -15.50 22.45 15.90
C ARG A 11 -14.93 21.79 14.64
N ASP A 12 -15.79 21.50 13.68
CA ASP A 12 -15.35 21.15 12.34
C ASP A 12 -14.46 22.30 11.84
N LEU A 13 -13.22 21.98 11.44
CA LEU A 13 -12.33 22.94 10.80
C LEU A 13 -13.05 23.54 9.60
N THR A 14 -13.23 24.86 9.59
CA THR A 14 -13.88 25.53 8.48
C THR A 14 -12.88 25.69 7.32
N LEU A 15 -13.40 25.87 6.10
CA LEU A 15 -12.56 26.13 4.93
C LEU A 15 -11.77 27.46 5.04
N SER A 16 -12.27 28.41 5.86
CA SER A 16 -11.54 29.62 6.24
C SER A 16 -10.32 29.28 7.09
N ASP A 17 -10.52 28.45 8.11
CA ASP A 17 -9.43 27.98 8.98
C ASP A 17 -8.37 27.24 8.15
N LEU A 18 -8.80 26.40 7.20
CA LEU A 18 -7.89 25.69 6.30
C LEU A 18 -7.11 26.62 5.37
N ARG A 19 -7.73 27.72 4.88
CA ARG A 19 -7.06 28.72 4.06
C ARG A 19 -6.02 29.49 4.84
N ASP A 20 -6.35 29.94 6.05
CA ASP A 20 -5.43 30.69 6.91
C ASP A 20 -4.26 29.79 7.35
N ILE A 21 -4.55 28.53 7.72
CA ILE A 21 -3.54 27.50 8.01
C ILE A 21 -2.65 27.22 6.78
N LEU A 22 -3.24 27.17 5.58
CA LEU A 22 -2.50 26.96 4.33
C LEU A 22 -1.58 28.12 4.00
N ASP A 23 -2.05 29.36 4.16
CA ASP A 23 -1.29 30.57 3.87
C ASP A 23 -0.13 30.75 4.89
N ASP A 24 -0.37 30.46 6.17
CA ASP A 24 0.66 30.47 7.22
C ASP A 24 1.73 29.38 7.02
N LEU A 25 1.34 28.20 6.56
CA LEU A 25 2.25 27.06 6.39
C LEU A 25 2.89 26.98 5.00
N ALA A 26 2.33 27.66 3.99
CA ALA A 26 2.95 27.85 2.69
C ALA A 26 4.25 28.66 2.77
N ALA A 27 4.44 29.45 3.83
CA ALA A 27 5.67 30.16 4.13
C ALA A 27 6.83 29.21 4.54
N LEU A 28 6.55 27.94 4.87
CA LEU A 28 7.57 26.95 5.25
C LEU A 28 7.86 26.01 4.06
N PRO A 29 9.09 26.02 3.50
CA PRO A 29 9.44 25.31 2.26
C PRO A 29 9.14 23.81 2.24
N ASN A 30 9.13 23.18 3.41
CA ASN A 30 8.86 21.75 3.57
C ASN A 30 7.40 21.47 3.93
N VAL A 31 6.67 22.39 4.59
CA VAL A 31 5.32 22.10 5.12
C VAL A 31 4.24 22.26 4.04
N ALA A 32 4.41 23.20 3.11
CA ALA A 32 3.51 23.42 1.98
C ALA A 32 3.22 22.14 1.18
N VAL A 33 4.27 21.33 0.95
CA VAL A 33 4.20 20.09 0.17
C VAL A 33 3.43 18.99 0.92
N HIS A 34 3.55 18.94 2.24
CA HIS A 34 2.86 17.96 3.10
C HIS A 34 1.39 18.29 3.26
N LEU A 35 1.06 19.56 3.46
CA LEU A 35 -0.31 20.04 3.48
C LEU A 35 -0.99 19.81 2.15
N GLU A 36 -0.31 20.10 1.04
CA GLU A 36 -0.89 19.86 -0.27
C GLU A 36 -1.24 18.38 -0.45
N ALA A 37 -0.37 17.45 -0.03
CA ALA A 37 -0.64 16.02 -0.12
C ALA A 37 -1.76 15.55 0.85
N LEU A 38 -1.76 16.03 2.09
CA LEU A 38 -2.79 15.71 3.10
C LEU A 38 -4.16 16.26 2.73
N LEU A 39 -4.22 17.51 2.29
CA LEU A 39 -5.46 18.14 1.82
C LEU A 39 -5.92 17.50 0.52
N SER A 40 -5.00 17.14 -0.38
CA SER A 40 -5.33 16.34 -1.57
C SER A 40 -6.02 15.05 -1.16
N ALA A 41 -5.43 14.29 -0.24
CA ALA A 41 -5.95 13.04 0.25
C ALA A 41 -7.35 13.18 0.87
N ILE A 42 -7.51 14.11 1.81
CA ILE A 42 -8.78 14.35 2.51
C ILE A 42 -9.87 14.76 1.51
N HIS A 43 -9.59 15.74 0.65
CA HIS A 43 -10.58 16.21 -0.32
C HIS A 43 -10.95 15.11 -1.33
N ILE A 44 -9.99 14.32 -1.79
CA ILE A 44 -10.26 13.24 -2.74
C ILE A 44 -11.07 12.10 -2.09
N GLU A 45 -10.77 11.72 -0.85
CA GLU A 45 -11.52 10.70 -0.11
C GLU A 45 -12.99 11.10 0.05
N TRP A 46 -13.25 12.33 0.46
CA TRP A 46 -14.60 12.87 0.58
C TRP A 46 -15.35 12.96 -0.76
N ILE A 47 -14.68 13.39 -1.84
CA ILE A 47 -15.28 13.41 -3.19
C ILE A 47 -15.67 11.98 -3.60
N LYS A 48 -14.83 10.99 -3.31
CA LYS A 48 -15.09 9.59 -3.62
C LYS A 48 -16.29 9.06 -2.84
N GLU A 49 -16.38 9.30 -1.53
CA GLU A 49 -17.53 8.88 -0.72
C GLU A 49 -18.84 9.44 -1.27
N GLY A 50 -18.85 10.72 -1.65
CA GLY A 50 -20.01 11.35 -2.30
C GLY A 50 -20.40 10.68 -3.62
N ILE A 51 -19.43 10.32 -4.46
CA ILE A 51 -19.66 9.61 -5.73
C ILE A 51 -20.20 8.19 -5.47
N GLU A 52 -19.62 7.43 -4.55
CA GLU A 52 -20.05 6.06 -4.25
C GLU A 52 -21.46 6.01 -3.65
N HIS A 53 -21.79 6.98 -2.81
CA HIS A 53 -23.14 7.13 -2.28
C HIS A 53 -24.16 7.40 -3.41
N ALA A 54 -23.83 8.29 -4.35
CA ALA A 54 -24.67 8.56 -5.53
C ALA A 54 -24.82 7.32 -6.45
N GLU A 55 -23.75 6.55 -6.68
CA GLU A 55 -23.78 5.30 -7.44
C GLU A 55 -24.72 4.27 -6.80
N LYS A 56 -24.63 4.07 -5.48
CA LYS A 56 -25.47 3.13 -4.73
C LYS A 56 -26.96 3.47 -4.85
N GLN A 57 -27.31 4.75 -4.72
CA GLN A 57 -28.69 5.21 -4.85
C GLN A 57 -29.23 5.04 -6.28
N LEU A 58 -28.43 5.30 -7.31
CA LEU A 58 -28.82 5.04 -8.70
C LEU A 58 -29.01 3.54 -8.99
N ASN A 59 -28.25 2.66 -8.33
CA ASN A 59 -28.45 1.20 -8.38
C ASN A 59 -29.79 0.78 -7.78
N GLU A 60 -30.20 1.42 -6.68
CA GLU A 60 -31.52 1.17 -6.08
C GLU A 60 -32.67 1.69 -6.96
N VAL A 61 -32.49 2.81 -7.65
CA VAL A 61 -33.50 3.38 -8.57
C VAL A 61 -33.77 2.46 -9.76
N GLU A 62 -32.73 1.93 -10.43
CA GLU A 62 -32.91 1.02 -11.56
C GLU A 62 -33.52 -0.33 -11.15
N LYS A 63 -33.06 -0.91 -10.03
CA LYS A 63 -33.65 -2.16 -9.50
C LYS A 63 -35.16 -2.04 -9.26
N LYS A 64 -35.64 -0.83 -8.91
CA LYS A 64 -37.07 -0.54 -8.73
C LYS A 64 -37.81 -0.33 -10.07
N LEU A 65 -37.11 0.00 -11.16
CA LEU A 65 -37.68 0.20 -12.50
C LEU A 65 -37.71 -1.07 -13.38
N ASP A 66 -36.84 -2.05 -13.11
CA ASP A 66 -36.74 -3.30 -13.90
C ASP A 66 -37.74 -4.39 -13.48
N LYS A 67 -38.25 -4.37 -12.24
CA LYS A 67 -39.28 -5.33 -11.80
C LYS A 67 -40.58 -5.08 -12.57
N ARG A 68 -41.02 -6.06 -13.36
CA ARG A 68 -42.18 -6.02 -14.28
C ARG A 68 -43.42 -5.40 -13.62
N GLU A 69 -43.68 -4.17 -14.06
CA GLU A 69 -44.91 -3.37 -14.04
C GLU A 69 -45.74 -3.19 -12.74
N VAL A 70 -45.71 -1.93 -12.27
CA VAL A 70 -46.88 -1.02 -12.19
C VAL A 70 -47.59 -0.85 -10.83
N GLU A 71 -47.80 -1.85 -9.97
CA GLU A 71 -48.62 -1.58 -8.76
C GLU A 71 -47.97 -0.65 -7.72
N LYS A 72 -46.65 -0.44 -7.79
CA LYS A 72 -45.83 0.14 -6.72
C LYS A 72 -44.98 1.34 -7.17
N ALA A 73 -45.32 1.98 -8.28
CA ALA A 73 -45.11 3.41 -8.40
C ALA A 73 -46.03 4.18 -7.41
N ARG A 74 -47.09 3.55 -6.88
CA ARG A 74 -48.09 4.05 -5.90
C ARG A 74 -47.60 4.73 -4.60
N ARG A 75 -46.29 4.88 -4.37
CA ARG A 75 -45.72 5.80 -3.36
C ARG A 75 -44.70 6.69 -4.05
N GLU A 76 -45.15 7.53 -4.98
CA GLU A 76 -44.32 8.43 -5.80
C GLU A 76 -43.28 9.22 -4.98
N MET A 77 -43.60 9.49 -3.72
CA MET A 77 -42.70 10.05 -2.71
C MET A 77 -41.35 9.31 -2.59
N SER A 78 -41.26 7.99 -2.79
CA SER A 78 -40.01 7.23 -2.58
C SER A 78 -39.03 7.29 -3.75
N LEU A 79 -39.51 7.29 -5.00
CA LEU A 79 -38.68 7.46 -6.19
C LEU A 79 -38.26 8.92 -6.34
N VAL A 80 -39.19 9.85 -6.13
CA VAL A 80 -38.91 11.29 -6.09
C VAL A 80 -37.94 11.62 -4.96
N LYS A 81 -38.09 11.01 -3.77
CA LYS A 81 -37.13 11.17 -2.67
C LYS A 81 -35.76 10.61 -3.03
N LEU A 82 -35.66 9.40 -3.59
CA LEU A 82 -34.37 8.84 -4.03
C LEU A 82 -33.68 9.72 -5.08
N LEU A 83 -34.41 10.23 -6.06
CA LEU A 83 -33.87 11.15 -7.07
C LEU A 83 -33.50 12.51 -6.46
N HIS A 84 -34.28 13.00 -5.50
CA HIS A 84 -33.97 14.21 -4.73
C HIS A 84 -32.69 14.01 -3.90
N ASP A 85 -32.55 12.87 -3.22
CA ASP A 85 -31.37 12.53 -2.43
C ASP A 85 -30.13 12.43 -3.33
N VAL A 86 -30.25 11.83 -4.53
CA VAL A 86 -29.17 11.85 -5.55
C VAL A 86 -28.82 13.27 -5.97
N LEU A 87 -29.81 14.14 -6.20
CA LEU A 87 -29.57 15.55 -6.56
C LEU A 87 -28.95 16.36 -5.41
N GLN A 88 -29.32 16.10 -4.16
CA GLN A 88 -28.72 16.71 -2.97
C GLN A 88 -27.27 16.29 -2.80
N ASN A 89 -26.99 14.99 -2.90
CA ASN A 89 -25.62 14.46 -2.82
C ASN A 89 -24.74 15.01 -3.95
N LEU A 90 -25.26 15.08 -5.18
CA LEU A 90 -24.54 15.73 -6.29
C LEU A 90 -24.36 17.23 -6.08
N GLY A 91 -25.30 17.89 -5.41
CA GLY A 91 -25.18 19.30 -5.00
C GLY A 91 -24.11 19.52 -3.93
N GLU A 92 -23.97 18.61 -2.96
CA GLU A 92 -22.87 18.64 -1.99
C GLU A 92 -21.51 18.39 -2.66
N VAL A 93 -21.44 17.44 -3.60
CA VAL A 93 -20.23 17.22 -4.41
C VAL A 93 -19.91 18.48 -5.22
N GLU A 94 -20.90 19.09 -5.89
CA GLU A 94 -20.74 20.35 -6.66
C GLU A 94 -20.17 21.46 -5.78
N LYS A 95 -20.81 21.74 -4.65
CA LYS A 95 -20.39 22.76 -3.70
C LYS A 95 -18.96 22.55 -3.22
N ARG A 96 -18.59 21.32 -2.88
CA ARG A 96 -17.23 21.00 -2.42
C ARG A 96 -16.18 21.14 -3.52
N LEU A 97 -16.51 20.78 -4.76
CA LEU A 97 -15.62 20.99 -5.89
C LEU A 97 -15.44 22.49 -6.16
N GLU A 98 -16.49 23.29 -6.02
CA GLU A 98 -16.41 24.76 -6.09
C GLU A 98 -15.57 25.33 -4.94
N ASP A 99 -15.74 24.82 -3.72
CA ASP A 99 -14.95 25.22 -2.55
C ASP A 99 -13.46 24.93 -2.78
N ILE A 100 -13.10 23.75 -3.28
CA ILE A 100 -11.72 23.39 -3.67
C ILE A 100 -11.17 24.37 -4.70
N LEU A 101 -11.96 24.71 -5.72
CA LEU A 101 -11.57 25.67 -6.76
C LEU A 101 -11.42 27.10 -6.27
N SER A 102 -12.14 27.46 -5.19
CA SER A 102 -12.10 28.78 -4.57
C SER A 102 -10.86 28.97 -3.67
N VAL A 103 -10.39 27.89 -3.05
CA VAL A 103 -9.25 27.90 -2.12
C VAL A 103 -7.94 27.55 -2.83
N MET A 104 -7.97 26.72 -3.87
CA MET A 104 -6.76 26.31 -4.61
C MET A 104 -6.57 27.06 -5.94
N PRO A 105 -5.47 27.82 -6.09
CA PRO A 105 -5.06 28.40 -7.37
C PRO A 105 -5.07 27.40 -8.54
N ARG A 106 -5.42 27.85 -9.75
CA ARG A 106 -5.52 26.99 -10.97
C ARG A 106 -4.24 26.23 -11.35
N ARG A 107 -3.10 26.56 -10.73
CA ARG A 107 -1.82 25.87 -10.91
C ARG A 107 -1.73 24.53 -10.18
N TYR A 108 -2.66 24.22 -9.26
CA TYR A 108 -2.71 22.95 -8.54
C TYR A 108 -3.47 21.88 -9.34
N SER A 109 -2.98 20.65 -9.30
CA SER A 109 -3.54 19.49 -10.01
C SER A 109 -4.99 19.19 -9.64
N LEU A 110 -5.36 19.41 -8.37
CA LEU A 110 -6.73 19.27 -7.86
C LEU A 110 -7.73 20.22 -8.51
N SER A 111 -7.30 21.41 -8.93
CA SER A 111 -8.18 22.36 -9.60
C SER A 111 -8.60 21.86 -10.99
N ASN A 112 -7.75 21.09 -11.68
CA ASN A 112 -8.09 20.48 -12.96
C ASN A 112 -9.07 19.30 -12.78
N ILE A 113 -8.83 18.48 -11.75
CA ILE A 113 -9.76 17.40 -11.34
C ILE A 113 -11.13 17.99 -11.02
N ALA A 114 -11.15 19.02 -10.19
CA ALA A 114 -12.37 19.62 -9.71
C ALA A 114 -13.17 20.30 -10.83
N GLN A 115 -12.52 20.99 -11.78
CA GLN A 115 -13.21 21.56 -12.94
C GLN A 115 -13.85 20.50 -13.84
N SER A 116 -13.10 19.45 -14.18
CA SER A 116 -13.65 18.35 -15.00
C SER A 116 -14.78 17.62 -14.28
N ALA A 117 -14.65 17.46 -12.97
CA ALA A 117 -15.64 16.80 -12.14
C ALA A 117 -16.94 17.60 -12.01
N LEU A 118 -16.80 18.91 -11.81
CA LEU A 118 -17.89 19.85 -11.64
C LEU A 118 -18.78 19.91 -12.88
N GLN A 119 -18.18 19.96 -14.07
CA GLN A 119 -18.93 19.99 -15.32
C GLN A 119 -19.78 18.73 -15.50
N LYS A 120 -19.22 17.54 -15.26
CA LYS A 120 -19.94 16.27 -15.34
C LYS A 120 -21.08 16.18 -14.31
N ALA A 121 -20.86 16.64 -13.08
CA ALA A 121 -21.90 16.67 -12.03
C ALA A 121 -23.07 17.57 -12.43
N ARG A 122 -22.78 18.75 -13.00
CA ARG A 122 -23.79 19.70 -13.53
C ARG A 122 -24.59 19.09 -14.67
N ASP A 123 -23.95 18.36 -15.58
CA ASP A 123 -24.63 17.67 -16.68
C ASP A 123 -25.61 16.61 -16.16
N VAL A 124 -25.20 15.79 -15.18
CA VAL A 124 -26.07 14.79 -14.53
C VAL A 124 -27.27 15.45 -13.84
N LYS A 125 -27.05 16.55 -13.10
CA LYS A 125 -28.09 17.31 -12.39
C LYS A 125 -29.09 17.94 -13.35
N ARG A 126 -28.60 18.57 -14.44
CA ARG A 126 -29.45 19.14 -15.50
C ARG A 126 -30.35 18.07 -16.13
N TYR A 127 -29.83 16.86 -16.31
CA TYR A 127 -30.54 15.77 -16.95
C TYR A 127 -31.60 15.13 -16.02
N ILE A 128 -31.25 14.85 -14.76
CA ILE A 128 -32.17 14.29 -13.74
C ILE A 128 -33.25 15.32 -13.33
N GLY A 129 -32.93 16.61 -13.30
CA GLY A 129 -33.85 17.70 -12.95
C GLY A 129 -35.06 17.83 -13.89
N SER A 130 -35.05 17.18 -15.06
CA SER A 130 -36.16 17.16 -16.00
C SER A 130 -37.29 16.20 -15.55
N ARG A 131 -38.03 16.59 -14.51
CA ARG A 131 -39.11 15.79 -13.88
C ARG A 131 -40.12 15.16 -14.86
N ARG A 132 -40.31 15.76 -16.05
CA ARG A 132 -41.21 15.26 -17.11
C ARG A 132 -40.78 13.92 -17.73
N ALA A 133 -39.52 13.52 -17.63
CA ALA A 133 -38.98 12.35 -18.34
C ALA A 133 -39.01 11.03 -17.54
N PHE A 134 -39.57 11.04 -16.32
CA PHE A 134 -39.69 9.88 -15.42
C PHE A 134 -41.13 9.42 -15.23
N SER A 135 -42.03 9.76 -16.16
CA SER A 135 -43.42 9.30 -16.18
C SER A 135 -43.56 7.91 -16.82
N GLU A 136 -44.68 7.25 -16.51
CA GLU A 136 -45.00 5.86 -16.88
C GLU A 136 -44.91 5.56 -18.39
N GLY A 137 -45.27 6.52 -19.26
CA GLY A 137 -45.21 6.38 -20.73
C GLY A 137 -43.79 6.44 -21.32
N ASP A 138 -42.81 6.89 -20.54
CA ASP A 138 -41.45 7.17 -20.99
C ASP A 138 -40.42 6.19 -20.37
N ARG A 139 -40.84 5.01 -19.89
CA ARG A 139 -39.96 4.01 -19.22
C ARG A 139 -38.63 3.75 -19.95
N LYS A 140 -38.67 3.57 -21.28
CA LYS A 140 -37.45 3.40 -22.10
C LYS A 140 -36.54 4.62 -22.03
N ARG A 141 -37.12 5.82 -22.06
CA ARG A 141 -36.42 7.10 -21.91
C ARG A 141 -35.83 7.19 -20.50
N SER A 142 -36.61 6.97 -19.44
CA SER A 142 -36.16 6.97 -18.04
C SER A 142 -34.98 6.01 -17.78
N LEU A 143 -35.05 4.78 -18.30
CA LEU A 143 -33.96 3.80 -18.21
C LEU A 143 -32.72 4.26 -19.01
N SER A 144 -32.92 4.84 -20.19
CA SER A 144 -31.83 5.44 -20.98
C SER A 144 -31.13 6.58 -20.21
N LEU A 145 -31.91 7.46 -19.56
CA LEU A 145 -31.39 8.55 -18.74
C LEU A 145 -30.55 8.02 -17.57
N LEU A 146 -31.05 7.02 -16.83
CA LEU A 146 -30.32 6.43 -15.71
C LEU A 146 -29.02 5.75 -16.15
N ARG A 147 -29.05 5.03 -17.29
CA ARG A 147 -27.86 4.43 -17.89
C ARG A 147 -26.83 5.50 -18.26
N GLN A 148 -27.28 6.63 -18.84
CA GLN A 148 -26.42 7.76 -19.18
C GLN A 148 -25.83 8.43 -17.94
N SER A 149 -26.63 8.72 -16.90
CA SER A 149 -26.16 9.30 -15.64
C SER A 149 -25.11 8.42 -14.95
N ARG A 150 -25.29 7.10 -14.95
CA ARG A 150 -24.29 6.16 -14.44
C ARG A 150 -23.02 6.11 -15.27
N ARG A 151 -23.14 6.20 -16.60
CA ARG A 151 -21.97 6.31 -17.47
C ARG A 151 -21.16 7.55 -17.10
N LEU A 152 -21.82 8.70 -16.96
CA LEU A 152 -21.16 9.94 -16.55
C LEU A 152 -20.52 9.87 -15.16
N LEU A 153 -21.15 9.21 -14.18
CA LEU A 153 -20.56 8.99 -12.86
C LEU A 153 -19.35 8.06 -12.90
N ARG A 154 -19.40 6.99 -13.70
CA ARG A 154 -18.23 6.11 -13.92
C ARG A 154 -17.10 6.87 -14.62
N ASP A 155 -17.42 7.72 -15.59
CA ASP A 155 -16.46 8.58 -16.29
C ASP A 155 -15.86 9.63 -15.34
N LEU A 156 -16.64 10.12 -14.37
CA LEU A 156 -16.17 11.02 -13.32
C LEU A 156 -15.21 10.32 -12.36
N LYS A 157 -15.61 9.16 -11.83
CA LYS A 157 -14.80 8.33 -10.94
C LYS A 157 -13.46 7.95 -11.60
N SER A 158 -13.50 7.56 -12.86
CA SER A 158 -12.32 7.24 -13.67
C SER A 158 -11.40 8.44 -13.86
N GLN A 159 -11.95 9.63 -14.11
CA GLN A 159 -11.15 10.85 -14.27
C GLN A 159 -10.43 11.23 -12.98
N ILE A 160 -11.14 11.23 -11.84
CA ILE A 160 -10.55 11.54 -10.53
C ILE A 160 -9.43 10.56 -10.21
N ARG A 161 -9.66 9.26 -10.45
CA ARG A 161 -8.64 8.22 -10.29
C ARG A 161 -7.41 8.49 -11.17
N TYR A 162 -7.61 8.75 -12.47
CA TYR A 162 -6.53 9.00 -13.42
C TYR A 162 -5.66 10.20 -13.01
N GLU A 163 -6.29 11.34 -12.71
CA GLU A 163 -5.55 12.55 -12.35
C GLU A 163 -4.85 12.41 -10.99
N THR A 164 -5.42 11.64 -10.06
CA THR A 164 -4.76 11.33 -8.78
C THR A 164 -3.52 10.46 -8.97
N ILE A 165 -3.60 9.42 -9.81
CA ILE A 165 -2.44 8.60 -10.22
C ILE A 165 -1.36 9.50 -10.79
N LYS A 166 -1.72 10.32 -11.77
CA LYS A 166 -0.79 11.23 -12.46
C LYS A 166 -0.10 12.16 -11.48
N LEU A 167 -0.84 12.73 -10.53
CA LEU A 167 -0.31 13.59 -9.49
C LEU A 167 0.68 12.84 -8.60
N ALA A 168 0.31 11.67 -8.08
CA ALA A 168 1.15 10.85 -7.22
C ALA A 168 2.47 10.48 -7.92
N CYS A 169 2.39 9.99 -9.16
CA CYS A 169 3.56 9.66 -9.98
C CYS A 169 4.48 10.87 -10.21
N THR A 170 3.90 12.04 -10.51
CA THR A 170 4.66 13.27 -10.75
C THR A 170 5.36 13.76 -9.48
N LYS A 171 4.65 13.80 -8.35
CA LYS A 171 5.24 14.23 -7.07
C LYS A 171 6.34 13.29 -6.61
N ALA A 172 6.09 11.98 -6.64
CA ALA A 172 7.07 10.97 -6.25
C ALA A 172 8.34 11.06 -7.11
N ARG A 173 8.19 11.24 -8.43
CA ARG A 173 9.29 11.48 -9.36
C ARG A 173 10.11 12.71 -9.00
N MET A 174 9.47 13.86 -8.80
CA MET A 174 10.17 15.09 -8.43
C MET A 174 10.89 14.95 -7.08
N ARG A 175 10.28 14.23 -6.15
CA ARG A 175 10.78 14.07 -4.79
C ARG A 175 12.02 13.20 -4.73
N VAL A 176 12.04 12.06 -5.44
CA VAL A 176 13.24 11.19 -5.48
C VAL A 176 14.40 11.89 -6.17
N GLN A 177 14.15 12.66 -7.23
CA GLN A 177 15.19 13.46 -7.90
C GLN A 177 15.81 14.53 -6.98
N ARG A 178 15.01 15.07 -6.04
CA ARG A 178 15.46 16.08 -5.08
C ARG A 178 16.17 15.46 -3.87
N LEU A 179 15.65 14.35 -3.35
CA LEU A 179 16.10 13.73 -2.10
C LEU A 179 17.19 12.68 -2.28
N SER A 180 17.41 12.13 -3.49
CA SER A 180 18.36 11.04 -3.67
C SER A 180 19.76 11.31 -3.11
N PRO A 181 20.35 12.53 -3.18
CA PRO A 181 21.66 12.78 -2.58
C PRO A 181 21.61 12.81 -1.04
N GLN A 182 20.47 13.14 -0.44
CA GLN A 182 20.33 13.33 1.01
C GLN A 182 20.04 11.99 1.71
N LEU A 183 19.20 11.15 1.09
CA LEU A 183 18.92 9.79 1.57
C LEU A 183 20.19 8.92 1.62
N THR A 184 21.18 9.23 0.78
CA THR A 184 22.44 8.49 0.69
C THR A 184 23.52 8.95 1.65
N HIS A 185 23.37 10.01 2.46
CA HIS A 185 24.52 10.57 3.21
C HIS A 185 24.43 10.56 4.73
N GLU A 186 23.27 10.65 5.39
CA GLU A 186 23.27 11.06 6.81
C GLU A 186 22.33 10.21 7.70
N LEU A 187 22.82 9.06 8.16
CA LEU A 187 22.33 8.45 9.40
C LEU A 187 23.41 8.65 10.46
N GLU A 188 23.16 9.57 11.40
CA GLU A 188 24.00 9.71 12.57
C GLU A 188 23.79 8.51 13.48
N LEU A 189 24.80 7.64 13.54
CA LEU A 189 24.78 6.47 14.40
C LEU A 189 25.56 6.73 15.70
N PRO A 190 25.20 6.06 16.80
CA PRO A 190 25.99 6.13 18.03
C PRO A 190 27.45 5.69 17.79
N LYS A 191 28.38 6.22 18.58
CA LYS A 191 29.80 5.86 18.49
C LYS A 191 29.99 4.33 18.55
N GLY A 192 30.81 3.80 17.64
CA GLY A 192 31.11 2.36 17.54
C GLY A 192 30.13 1.55 16.70
N TRP A 193 29.09 2.19 16.14
CA TRP A 193 28.25 1.60 15.11
C TRP A 193 28.80 1.90 13.72
N ILE A 194 28.60 0.94 12.82
CA ILE A 194 29.01 1.00 11.42
C ILE A 194 27.73 1.00 10.58
N LEU A 195 27.62 1.94 9.64
CA LEU A 195 26.55 1.99 8.65
C LEU A 195 27.02 1.29 7.37
N ARG A 196 26.29 0.27 6.92
CA ARG A 196 26.46 -0.37 5.62
C ARG A 196 25.26 -0.06 4.74
N LYS A 197 25.49 0.37 3.51
CA LYS A 197 24.44 0.65 2.52
C LYS A 197 24.47 -0.42 1.45
N VAL A 198 23.34 -1.09 1.27
CA VAL A 198 23.16 -2.13 0.26
C VAL A 198 22.26 -1.55 -0.83
N TRP A 199 22.77 -1.40 -2.04
CA TRP A 199 22.02 -0.87 -3.17
C TRP A 199 21.50 -1.99 -4.06
N ALA A 200 20.20 -1.99 -4.35
CA ALA A 200 19.59 -3.00 -5.20
C ALA A 200 18.58 -2.36 -6.17
N ARG A 201 18.53 -2.84 -7.42
CA ARG A 201 17.55 -2.40 -8.42
C ARG A 201 16.40 -3.39 -8.50
N LEU A 202 15.19 -2.86 -8.69
CA LEU A 202 14.02 -3.67 -8.98
C LEU A 202 14.12 -4.29 -10.38
N LYS A 203 14.28 -5.61 -10.46
CA LYS A 203 14.23 -6.38 -11.72
C LYS A 203 12.79 -6.51 -12.22
N THR A 204 11.85 -6.68 -11.29
CA THR A 204 10.41 -6.67 -11.55
C THR A 204 9.75 -5.47 -10.88
N ARG A 205 8.49 -5.18 -11.20
CA ARG A 205 7.79 -4.05 -10.56
C ARG A 205 7.66 -4.30 -9.06
N GLY A 206 7.77 -3.23 -8.28
CA GLY A 206 7.66 -3.26 -6.82
C GLY A 206 6.22 -3.08 -6.36
N LEU A 207 5.78 -3.95 -5.45
CA LEU A 207 4.53 -3.85 -4.70
C LEU A 207 4.79 -4.11 -3.21
N MET A 208 5.06 -3.05 -2.45
CA MET A 208 5.57 -3.15 -1.07
C MET A 208 4.57 -3.76 -0.07
N GLY A 209 3.26 -3.71 -0.37
CA GLY A 209 2.19 -4.22 0.48
C GLY A 209 1.18 -3.15 0.91
N THR A 210 0.08 -3.58 1.53
CA THR A 210 -1.09 -2.73 1.80
C THR A 210 -1.25 -2.31 3.26
N GLN A 211 -1.61 -1.03 3.41
CA GLN A 211 -2.34 -0.38 4.51
C GLN A 211 -1.53 0.62 5.33
N LEU A 212 -1.18 1.75 4.70
CA LEU A 212 -1.20 3.02 5.41
C LEU A 212 -1.94 4.05 4.56
N LEU A 213 -2.92 4.70 5.19
CA LEU A 213 -3.63 5.88 4.68
C LEU A 213 -2.59 6.93 4.25
N PRO A 214 -2.82 7.72 3.18
CA PRO A 214 -4.12 8.04 2.57
C PRO A 214 -4.45 7.33 1.24
N TRP A 215 -3.52 6.56 0.67
CA TRP A 215 -3.65 6.08 -0.71
C TRP A 215 -4.58 4.87 -0.86
N SER A 216 -4.90 4.15 0.22
CA SER A 216 -5.89 3.05 0.20
C SER A 216 -7.32 3.54 -0.05
N ALA A 217 -7.61 4.83 0.19
CA ALA A 217 -8.87 5.44 -0.23
C ALA A 217 -8.92 5.61 -1.76
N LEU A 218 -7.78 5.67 -2.43
CA LEU A 218 -7.64 5.98 -3.86
C LEU A 218 -7.38 4.77 -4.75
N PHE A 219 -6.65 3.80 -4.21
CA PHE A 219 -6.26 2.58 -4.89
C PHE A 219 -6.83 1.37 -4.18
N ASP A 220 -7.25 0.39 -4.98
CA ASP A 220 -7.78 -0.86 -4.45
C ASP A 220 -6.68 -1.68 -3.73
N ILE A 221 -5.41 -1.36 -4.00
CA ILE A 221 -4.21 -1.88 -3.33
C ILE A 221 -3.34 -0.69 -2.93
N GLY A 222 -3.07 -0.54 -1.63
CA GLY A 222 -2.18 0.50 -1.11
C GLY A 222 -0.69 0.19 -1.31
N ILE A 223 0.14 1.20 -1.05
CA ILE A 223 1.61 1.10 -0.98
C ILE A 223 2.08 1.65 0.37
N PHE A 224 3.20 1.14 0.90
CA PHE A 224 3.88 1.81 2.00
C PHE A 224 4.38 3.17 1.54
N TRP A 225 3.98 4.21 2.26
CA TRP A 225 4.23 5.59 1.90
C TRP A 225 4.71 6.36 3.11
N ASP A 226 5.87 6.98 3.01
CA ASP A 226 6.34 7.90 4.03
C ASP A 226 5.66 9.26 3.79
N PRO A 227 4.79 9.74 4.71
CA PRO A 227 4.09 11.00 4.54
C PRO A 227 5.02 12.22 4.62
N ILE A 228 6.20 12.06 5.25
CA ILE A 228 7.21 13.09 5.42
C ILE A 228 8.11 13.18 4.18
N LEU A 229 8.69 12.05 3.80
CA LEU A 229 9.56 12.01 2.64
C LEU A 229 8.77 12.08 1.33
N GLN A 230 7.48 11.74 1.35
CA GLN A 230 6.60 11.63 0.19
C GLN A 230 7.16 10.67 -0.87
N LEU A 231 7.65 9.53 -0.38
CA LEU A 231 8.22 8.46 -1.19
C LEU A 231 7.65 7.11 -0.74
N PRO A 232 7.53 6.15 -1.67
CA PRO A 232 7.32 4.77 -1.28
C PRO A 232 8.56 4.23 -0.58
N TYR A 233 8.39 3.27 0.32
CA TYR A 233 9.51 2.65 1.03
C TYR A 233 9.21 1.20 1.39
N TYR A 234 10.25 0.40 1.66
CA TYR A 234 10.10 -0.89 2.34
C TYR A 234 10.40 -0.71 3.83
N PRO A 235 9.45 -1.01 4.73
CA PRO A 235 9.73 -0.97 6.16
C PRO A 235 10.87 -1.91 6.55
N GLY A 236 11.73 -1.49 7.49
CA GLY A 236 12.86 -2.30 7.96
C GLY A 236 12.43 -3.65 8.54
N SER A 237 11.23 -3.72 9.12
CA SER A 237 10.61 -4.99 9.56
C SER A 237 10.23 -5.90 8.39
N THR A 238 9.76 -5.35 7.27
CA THR A 238 9.48 -6.09 6.03
C THR A 238 10.78 -6.58 5.39
N VAL A 239 11.82 -5.73 5.38
CA VAL A 239 13.17 -6.11 4.92
C VAL A 239 13.70 -7.29 5.73
N LYS A 240 13.69 -7.15 7.06
CA LYS A 240 14.11 -8.22 7.97
C LYS A 240 13.25 -9.48 7.82
N GLY A 241 11.94 -9.32 7.64
CA GLY A 241 11.00 -10.43 7.42
C GLY A 241 11.29 -11.21 6.13
N ALA A 242 11.69 -10.55 5.06
CA ALA A 242 12.13 -11.22 3.84
C ALA A 242 13.40 -12.07 4.09
N VAL A 243 14.33 -11.56 4.90
CA VAL A 243 15.52 -12.32 5.31
C VAL A 243 15.16 -13.52 6.19
N HIS A 244 14.21 -13.37 7.13
CA HIS A 244 13.66 -14.53 7.86
C HIS A 244 13.02 -15.57 6.92
N GLY A 245 12.47 -15.13 5.79
CA GLY A 245 11.94 -16.03 4.76
C GLY A 245 12.98 -17.04 4.22
N LEU A 246 14.28 -16.74 4.32
CA LEU A 246 15.33 -17.68 3.90
C LEU A 246 15.37 -18.95 4.73
N PHE A 247 14.86 -18.97 5.97
CA PHE A 247 14.85 -20.19 6.79
C PHE A 247 13.91 -21.28 6.25
N PHE A 248 13.04 -20.97 5.28
CA PHE A 248 12.30 -21.98 4.51
C PHE A 248 13.17 -22.74 3.51
N SER A 249 14.36 -22.20 3.18
CA SER A 249 15.38 -22.77 2.30
C SER A 249 16.76 -22.66 2.97
N PRO A 250 17.05 -23.46 4.01
CA PRO A 250 18.26 -23.36 4.83
C PRO A 250 19.56 -23.38 4.02
N GLU A 251 19.58 -24.08 2.89
CA GLU A 251 20.66 -24.09 1.91
C GLU A 251 21.07 -22.69 1.45
N LEU A 252 20.10 -21.80 1.20
CA LEU A 252 20.37 -20.40 0.81
C LEU A 252 20.99 -19.60 1.96
N VAL A 253 20.60 -19.90 3.21
CA VAL A 253 21.23 -19.29 4.40
C VAL A 253 22.69 -19.72 4.50
N VAL A 254 22.97 -21.01 4.29
CA VAL A 254 24.33 -21.55 4.33
C VAL A 254 25.19 -20.93 3.22
N GLU A 255 24.70 -20.89 1.99
CA GLU A 255 25.40 -20.27 0.86
C GLU A 255 25.70 -18.79 1.11
N ALA A 256 24.71 -18.03 1.59
CA ALA A 256 24.88 -16.61 1.90
C ALA A 256 25.95 -16.37 2.98
N VAL A 257 25.97 -17.18 4.05
CA VAL A 257 26.97 -17.03 5.11
C VAL A 257 28.36 -17.45 4.64
N LYS A 258 28.46 -18.50 3.83
CA LYS A 258 29.75 -18.90 3.21
C LYS A 258 30.31 -17.79 2.33
N GLU A 259 29.47 -17.16 1.50
CA GLU A 259 29.90 -16.04 0.66
C GLU A 259 30.32 -14.83 1.50
N ALA A 260 29.56 -14.50 2.56
CA ALA A 260 29.88 -13.38 3.46
C ALA A 260 31.25 -13.54 4.12
N LEU A 261 31.56 -14.75 4.59
CA LEU A 261 32.77 -15.06 5.35
C LEU A 261 33.94 -15.52 4.47
N LYS A 262 33.67 -15.90 3.22
CA LYS A 262 34.64 -16.47 2.27
C LYS A 262 35.36 -17.70 2.81
N GLU A 263 34.63 -18.52 3.56
CA GLU A 263 35.14 -19.75 4.18
C GLU A 263 34.07 -20.84 4.18
N GLU A 264 34.49 -22.09 4.38
CA GLU A 264 33.55 -23.21 4.55
C GLU A 264 32.94 -23.17 5.95
N VAL A 265 31.61 -23.12 6.00
CA VAL A 265 30.84 -23.01 7.24
C VAL A 265 29.84 -24.16 7.34
N SER A 266 29.73 -24.75 8.52
CA SER A 266 28.73 -25.80 8.77
C SER A 266 27.30 -25.22 8.75
N ALA A 267 26.30 -26.05 8.43
CA ALA A 267 24.91 -25.60 8.44
C ALA A 267 24.47 -25.05 9.81
N VAL A 268 24.91 -25.70 10.89
CA VAL A 268 24.61 -25.27 12.26
C VAL A 268 25.17 -23.88 12.53
N GLU A 269 26.44 -23.66 12.17
CA GLU A 269 27.12 -22.39 12.40
C GLU A 269 26.49 -21.27 11.55
N ALA A 270 26.21 -21.53 10.28
CA ALA A 270 25.61 -20.55 9.38
C ALA A 270 24.22 -20.11 9.88
N LEU A 271 23.38 -21.07 10.26
CA LEU A 271 22.06 -20.77 10.84
C LEU A 271 22.20 -20.00 12.15
N ALA A 272 23.10 -20.40 13.05
CA ALA A 272 23.31 -19.72 14.32
C ALA A 272 23.81 -18.28 14.14
N LYS A 273 24.80 -18.04 13.27
CA LYS A 273 25.30 -16.69 12.96
C LYS A 273 24.18 -15.81 12.37
N SER A 274 23.39 -16.34 11.45
CA SER A 274 22.25 -15.63 10.85
C SER A 274 21.19 -15.25 11.89
N LEU A 275 20.92 -16.17 12.83
CA LEU A 275 19.98 -15.98 13.93
C LEU A 275 20.47 -14.96 14.96
N VAL A 276 21.78 -14.86 15.21
CA VAL A 276 22.38 -13.79 16.03
C VAL A 276 22.21 -12.42 15.34
N VAL A 277 22.46 -12.35 14.03
CA VAL A 277 22.30 -11.14 13.22
C VAL A 277 20.85 -10.64 13.24
N LEU A 278 19.90 -11.53 12.95
CA LEU A 278 18.50 -11.18 12.85
C LEU A 278 17.87 -10.98 14.23
N GLY A 279 18.21 -11.80 15.22
CA GLY A 279 17.43 -11.89 16.44
C GLY A 279 16.15 -12.70 16.23
N VAL A 280 15.60 -13.24 17.32
CA VAL A 280 14.39 -14.06 17.29
C VAL A 280 13.40 -13.53 18.32
N SER A 281 12.16 -13.33 17.88
CA SER A 281 11.06 -12.88 18.76
C SER A 281 10.13 -14.05 19.11
N ASN A 282 10.03 -15.05 18.26
CA ASN A 282 9.35 -16.29 18.56
C ASN A 282 10.09 -17.45 17.90
N TRP A 283 10.80 -18.26 18.69
CA TRP A 283 11.56 -19.39 18.17
C TRP A 283 10.72 -20.39 17.36
N GLU A 284 9.49 -20.66 17.79
CA GLU A 284 8.65 -21.63 17.09
C GLU A 284 8.23 -21.10 15.70
N GLU A 285 7.86 -19.82 15.63
CA GLU A 285 7.35 -19.23 14.38
C GLU A 285 8.47 -18.79 13.44
N ASP A 286 9.53 -18.18 13.97
CA ASP A 286 10.59 -17.56 13.19
C ASP A 286 11.66 -18.58 12.74
N VAL A 287 11.71 -19.75 13.40
CA VAL A 287 12.76 -20.77 13.16
C VAL A 287 12.17 -22.15 12.92
N VAL A 288 11.39 -22.70 13.87
CA VAL A 288 10.95 -24.11 13.78
C VAL A 288 9.98 -24.33 12.63
N LYS A 289 8.97 -23.48 12.45
CA LYS A 289 8.02 -23.59 11.34
C LYS A 289 8.69 -23.49 9.97
N PRO A 290 9.54 -22.49 9.68
CA PRO A 290 10.28 -22.42 8.42
C PRO A 290 11.10 -23.68 8.13
N LEU A 291 11.88 -24.16 9.11
CA LEU A 291 12.70 -25.37 8.96
C LEU A 291 11.85 -26.63 8.77
N LYS A 292 10.69 -26.71 9.43
CA LYS A 292 9.76 -27.84 9.22
C LYS A 292 9.17 -27.82 7.81
N SER A 293 8.89 -26.63 7.29
CA SER A 293 8.37 -26.42 5.94
C SER A 293 9.42 -26.60 4.84
N SER A 294 10.72 -26.64 5.17
CA SER A 294 11.80 -26.89 4.21
C SER A 294 11.91 -28.35 3.77
N GLY A 295 11.10 -29.26 4.33
CA GLY A 295 11.06 -30.68 3.95
C GLY A 295 12.06 -31.58 4.70
N LEU A 296 12.70 -31.09 5.76
CA LEU A 296 13.56 -31.89 6.64
C LEU A 296 12.78 -33.01 7.35
N LYS A 297 13.39 -34.18 7.54
CA LYS A 297 12.79 -35.23 8.37
C LYS A 297 12.73 -34.79 9.83
N HIS A 298 11.77 -35.32 10.58
CA HIS A 298 11.56 -34.92 11.97
C HIS A 298 12.79 -35.11 12.86
N GLU A 299 13.50 -36.24 12.74
CA GLU A 299 14.71 -36.52 13.53
C GLU A 299 15.88 -35.57 13.19
N GLU A 300 16.09 -35.29 11.90
CA GLU A 300 17.09 -34.35 11.41
C GLU A 300 16.80 -32.93 11.89
N LEU A 301 15.53 -32.54 11.88
CA LEU A 301 15.06 -31.25 12.35
C LEU A 301 15.28 -31.08 13.86
N GLU A 302 14.93 -32.06 14.69
CA GLU A 302 15.13 -31.98 16.14
C GLU A 302 16.62 -31.88 16.51
N GLU A 303 17.48 -32.65 15.84
CA GLU A 303 18.92 -32.57 16.07
C GLU A 303 19.51 -31.24 15.61
N LEU A 304 19.08 -30.73 14.44
CA LEU A 304 19.50 -29.42 13.94
C LEU A 304 19.08 -28.30 14.90
N LYS A 305 17.81 -28.30 15.34
CA LYS A 305 17.29 -27.34 16.34
C LYS A 305 18.14 -27.32 17.60
N ARG A 306 18.46 -28.51 18.13
CA ARG A 306 19.29 -28.65 19.34
C ARG A 306 20.67 -28.04 19.14
N LYS A 307 21.36 -28.39 18.05
CA LYS A 307 22.71 -27.87 17.76
C LYS A 307 22.73 -26.36 17.53
N VAL A 308 21.81 -25.84 16.72
CA VAL A 308 21.71 -24.40 16.43
C VAL A 308 21.45 -23.62 17.71
N LYS A 309 20.59 -24.14 18.58
CA LYS A 309 20.27 -23.53 19.86
C LYS A 309 21.48 -23.43 20.80
N GLU A 310 22.26 -24.50 20.93
CA GLU A 310 23.50 -24.49 21.72
C GLU A 310 24.54 -23.52 21.15
N GLU A 311 24.70 -23.49 19.82
CA GLU A 311 25.64 -22.59 19.14
C GLU A 311 25.24 -21.10 19.33
N VAL A 312 23.96 -20.77 19.20
CA VAL A 312 23.44 -19.41 19.47
C VAL A 312 23.68 -19.03 20.94
N LYS A 313 23.42 -19.96 21.88
CA LYS A 313 23.64 -19.72 23.31
C LYS A 313 25.12 -19.40 23.61
N ALA A 314 26.03 -20.18 23.02
CA ALA A 314 27.46 -19.96 23.15
C ALA A 314 27.89 -18.58 22.60
N ARG A 315 27.33 -18.17 21.45
CA ARG A 315 27.67 -16.90 20.80
C ARG A 315 27.14 -15.67 21.52
N LEU A 316 25.92 -15.72 22.03
CA LEU A 316 25.34 -14.59 22.76
C LEU A 316 26.00 -14.39 24.12
N ARG A 317 26.69 -15.39 24.67
CA ARG A 317 27.31 -15.36 26.01
C ARG A 317 26.32 -14.99 27.11
N VAL A 318 25.05 -15.37 26.97
CA VAL A 318 23.99 -15.09 27.96
C VAL A 318 23.33 -16.39 28.37
N ASP A 319 23.48 -16.76 29.65
CA ASP A 319 22.66 -17.79 30.30
C ASP A 319 21.26 -17.25 30.70
N LEU A 320 21.10 -15.92 30.75
CA LEU A 320 20.06 -15.20 31.52
C LEU A 320 19.01 -14.39 30.71
N LEU A 321 18.97 -14.45 29.37
CA LEU A 321 17.91 -13.77 28.59
C LEU A 321 16.71 -14.67 28.25
N LEU A 322 16.68 -15.89 28.82
CA LEU A 322 15.83 -17.01 28.37
C LEU A 322 14.70 -17.38 29.36
N ASP A 323 14.47 -16.59 30.40
CA ASP A 323 13.33 -16.82 31.28
C ASP A 323 12.06 -16.31 30.61
N VAL A 324 11.31 -17.22 29.97
CA VAL A 324 9.89 -17.59 30.19
C VAL A 324 9.46 -18.46 29.00
N GLY A 325 9.84 -19.74 28.97
CA GLY A 325 9.28 -20.76 28.04
C GLY A 325 9.54 -20.62 26.54
N GLU A 326 9.88 -19.43 26.03
CA GLU A 326 10.12 -19.11 24.62
C GLU A 326 11.51 -18.49 24.43
N TRP A 327 12.27 -18.99 23.44
CA TRP A 327 13.61 -18.49 23.12
C TRP A 327 13.52 -17.17 22.36
N ARG A 328 14.06 -16.10 22.94
CA ARG A 328 14.02 -14.74 22.40
C ARG A 328 15.35 -14.02 22.64
N TRP A 329 15.80 -13.26 21.66
CA TRP A 329 16.94 -12.35 21.83
C TRP A 329 16.91 -11.24 20.79
N ARG A 330 17.64 -10.17 21.09
CA ARG A 330 17.80 -9.03 20.20
C ARG A 330 18.88 -9.32 19.16
N GLY A 331 18.57 -9.03 17.89
CA GLY A 331 19.54 -9.14 16.81
C GLY A 331 20.68 -8.13 16.94
N SER A 332 21.87 -8.49 16.45
CA SER A 332 23.05 -7.63 16.47
C SER A 332 23.08 -6.57 15.36
N VAL A 333 22.27 -6.74 14.31
CA VAL A 333 22.15 -5.79 13.18
C VAL A 333 20.75 -5.18 13.12
N ILE A 334 20.70 -3.87 12.88
CA ILE A 334 19.49 -3.10 12.60
C ILE A 334 19.27 -3.03 11.08
N PHE A 335 18.08 -3.41 10.65
CA PHE A 335 17.59 -3.22 9.28
C PHE A 335 16.70 -1.97 9.26
N PHE A 336 17.13 -0.92 8.57
CA PHE A 336 16.35 0.31 8.43
C PHE A 336 15.34 0.20 7.29
N ASP A 337 14.43 1.18 7.25
CA ASP A 337 13.56 1.41 6.12
C ASP A 337 14.38 1.68 4.85
N ALA A 338 13.98 1.06 3.74
CA ALA A 338 14.63 1.21 2.45
C ALA A 338 13.86 2.15 1.53
N TYR A 339 14.54 3.18 1.04
CA TYR A 339 13.96 4.23 0.20
C TYR A 339 14.54 4.19 -1.22
N PRO A 340 13.76 4.61 -2.23
CA PRO A 340 14.25 4.73 -3.60
C PRO A 340 15.22 5.92 -3.71
N ASP A 341 16.29 5.74 -4.47
CA ASP A 341 17.28 6.79 -4.76
C ASP A 341 17.42 7.08 -6.26
N SER A 342 16.70 6.36 -7.11
CA SER A 342 16.69 6.57 -8.56
C SER A 342 15.28 6.53 -9.14
N LEU A 343 15.18 6.90 -10.42
CA LEU A 343 14.00 6.62 -11.24
C LEU A 343 14.14 5.25 -11.91
N GLY A 344 13.01 4.71 -12.35
CA GLY A 344 12.96 3.49 -13.15
C GLY A 344 13.33 3.72 -14.61
N GLU A 345 13.29 2.64 -15.39
CA GLU A 345 13.73 2.59 -16.79
C GLU A 345 13.01 3.59 -17.70
N ASN A 346 11.74 3.88 -17.41
CA ASN A 346 10.92 4.82 -18.16
C ASN A 346 10.97 6.27 -17.62
N GLY A 347 11.86 6.55 -16.67
CA GLY A 347 11.97 7.87 -16.02
C GLY A 347 10.89 8.15 -14.97
N TRP A 348 10.12 7.14 -14.54
CA TRP A 348 9.14 7.26 -13.46
C TRP A 348 9.56 6.42 -12.25
N LEU A 349 9.16 6.89 -11.07
CA LEU A 349 9.27 6.11 -9.84
C LEU A 349 8.06 5.18 -9.66
N LEU A 350 6.85 5.72 -9.91
CA LEU A 350 5.60 5.00 -9.78
C LEU A 350 4.89 4.92 -11.12
N VAL A 351 4.22 3.81 -11.37
CA VAL A 351 3.36 3.58 -12.53
C VAL A 351 2.02 2.96 -12.12
N PRO A 352 0.93 3.24 -12.84
CA PRO A 352 -0.32 2.53 -12.65
C PRO A 352 -0.20 1.09 -13.16
N GLU A 353 -0.76 0.17 -12.38
CA GLU A 353 -0.84 -1.27 -12.67
C GLU A 353 -2.29 -1.72 -12.47
N THR A 354 -2.68 -2.85 -13.08
CA THR A 354 -3.99 -3.45 -12.86
C THR A 354 -3.90 -4.96 -12.71
N ILE A 355 -4.50 -5.49 -11.64
CA ILE A 355 -4.71 -6.92 -11.45
C ILE A 355 -6.21 -7.18 -11.57
N THR A 356 -6.59 -8.24 -12.29
CA THR A 356 -7.99 -8.62 -12.47
C THR A 356 -8.22 -9.99 -11.85
N PRO A 357 -8.60 -10.09 -10.56
CA PRO A 357 -9.05 -11.34 -9.98
C PRO A 357 -10.31 -11.82 -10.71
N HIS A 358 -10.30 -13.07 -11.16
CA HIS A 358 -11.42 -13.70 -11.87
C HIS A 358 -12.30 -14.53 -10.93
N TYR A 359 -11.72 -15.09 -9.87
CA TYR A 359 -12.41 -15.89 -8.86
C TYR A 359 -12.37 -15.15 -7.52
N LYS A 360 -13.52 -15.06 -6.84
CA LYS A 360 -13.59 -14.63 -5.44
C LYS A 360 -13.77 -15.88 -4.60
N GLU A 361 -12.85 -16.12 -3.66
CA GLU A 361 -12.95 -17.26 -2.75
C GLU A 361 -14.17 -17.06 -1.84
N GLU A 362 -15.20 -17.91 -2.00
CA GLU A 362 -16.29 -17.99 -1.04
C GLU A 362 -15.91 -18.97 0.07
N VAL A 363 -15.58 -18.45 1.25
CA VAL A 363 -15.40 -19.29 2.44
C VAL A 363 -16.78 -19.59 3.03
N LYS A 364 -17.28 -20.81 2.85
CA LYS A 364 -18.45 -21.35 3.58
C LYS A 364 -17.98 -22.40 4.58
N GLU A 365 -18.43 -22.27 5.83
CA GLU A 365 -18.28 -23.28 6.90
C GLU A 365 -16.85 -23.83 7.11
N GLY A 366 -15.83 -22.97 7.03
CA GLY A 366 -14.44 -23.35 7.32
C GLY A 366 -13.83 -24.34 6.34
N LYS A 367 -14.48 -24.63 5.21
CA LYS A 367 -13.96 -25.46 4.13
C LYS A 367 -13.77 -24.61 2.89
N MET A 368 -12.53 -24.59 2.40
CA MET A 368 -12.15 -23.92 1.17
C MET A 368 -12.68 -24.74 -0.02
N TYR A 369 -13.77 -24.31 -0.62
CA TYR A 369 -14.28 -24.88 -1.87
C TYR A 369 -13.89 -23.94 -3.02
N PRO A 370 -12.90 -24.28 -3.85
CA PRO A 370 -12.78 -23.61 -5.13
C PRO A 370 -13.84 -24.22 -6.06
N GLU A 371 -15.11 -23.79 -5.93
CA GLU A 371 -16.06 -23.97 -7.02
C GLU A 371 -15.59 -23.05 -8.16
N PHE A 372 -14.67 -23.54 -8.99
CA PHE A 372 -14.28 -22.91 -10.26
C PHE A 372 -15.44 -23.03 -11.26
N ALA A 373 -16.57 -22.40 -10.93
CA ALA A 373 -17.71 -22.30 -11.81
C ALA A 373 -17.41 -21.19 -12.83
N GLU A 374 -16.93 -21.56 -14.02
CA GLU A 374 -16.59 -20.60 -15.09
C GLU A 374 -17.74 -19.62 -15.38
N HIS A 375 -18.98 -20.10 -15.32
CA HIS A 375 -20.19 -19.28 -15.52
C HIS A 375 -20.47 -18.25 -14.40
N ARG A 376 -19.74 -18.32 -13.28
CA ARG A 376 -19.81 -17.37 -12.13
C ARG A 376 -18.61 -16.44 -12.05
N VAL A 377 -17.66 -16.54 -13.00
CA VAL A 377 -16.48 -15.67 -13.06
C VAL A 377 -16.91 -14.21 -13.22
N SER A 378 -16.37 -13.35 -12.37
CA SER A 378 -16.68 -11.92 -12.36
C SER A 378 -15.37 -11.13 -12.29
N PRO A 379 -14.71 -10.90 -13.44
CA PRO A 379 -13.42 -10.23 -13.48
C PRO A 379 -13.59 -8.82 -12.92
N THR A 380 -12.84 -8.51 -11.86
CA THR A 380 -12.90 -7.21 -11.19
C THR A 380 -11.54 -6.52 -11.34
N PRO A 381 -11.34 -5.63 -12.34
CA PRO A 381 -10.07 -4.92 -12.48
C PRO A 381 -9.79 -4.04 -11.26
N LEU A 382 -8.66 -4.27 -10.60
CA LEU A 382 -8.17 -3.50 -9.45
C LEU A 382 -6.96 -2.70 -9.90
N THR A 383 -7.09 -1.37 -9.93
CA THR A 383 -6.01 -0.46 -10.35
C THR A 383 -5.27 0.08 -9.14
N PHE A 384 -3.95 0.05 -9.19
CA PHE A 384 -3.08 0.49 -8.09
C PHE A 384 -1.77 1.09 -8.60
N LEU A 385 -0.98 1.66 -7.69
CA LEU A 385 0.36 2.15 -7.99
C LEU A 385 1.38 1.05 -7.69
N ALA A 386 2.27 0.80 -8.63
CA ALA A 386 3.46 -0.02 -8.45
C ALA A 386 4.71 0.84 -8.61
N VAL A 387 5.81 0.44 -7.97
CA VAL A 387 7.11 1.02 -8.28
C VAL A 387 7.66 0.40 -9.55
N GLU A 388 8.18 1.24 -10.43
CA GLU A 388 8.66 0.81 -11.73
C GLU A 388 9.94 -0.04 -11.63
N ARG A 389 10.16 -0.89 -12.64
CA ARG A 389 11.41 -1.62 -12.85
C ARG A 389 12.60 -0.66 -13.02
N GLY A 390 13.78 -1.12 -12.65
CA GLY A 390 15.03 -0.38 -12.68
C GLY A 390 15.19 0.66 -11.58
N VAL A 391 14.15 0.94 -10.78
CA VAL A 391 14.27 1.80 -9.59
C VAL A 391 15.24 1.15 -8.61
N ARG A 392 16.25 1.92 -8.19
CA ARG A 392 17.22 1.51 -7.18
C ARG A 392 16.76 1.95 -5.81
N PHE A 393 16.87 1.03 -4.86
CA PHE A 393 16.65 1.25 -3.43
C PHE A 393 17.98 1.17 -2.68
N THR A 394 18.12 2.03 -1.68
CA THR A 394 19.17 1.91 -0.67
C THR A 394 18.57 1.23 0.57
N PHE A 395 19.16 0.10 0.97
CA PHE A 395 18.84 -0.65 2.20
C PHE A 395 19.95 -0.40 3.23
N PRO A 396 19.73 0.47 4.24
CA PRO A 396 20.72 0.73 5.27
C PRO A 396 20.70 -0.37 6.34
N LEU A 397 21.88 -0.87 6.69
CA LEU A 397 22.13 -1.80 7.79
C LEU A 397 23.06 -1.13 8.80
N ALA A 398 22.83 -1.33 10.09
CA ALA A 398 23.78 -0.88 11.10
C ALA A 398 24.07 -1.95 12.16
N GLY A 399 25.33 -2.07 12.52
CA GLY A 399 25.81 -3.05 13.50
C GLY A 399 27.13 -2.60 14.12
N ARG A 400 27.69 -3.42 15.00
CA ARG A 400 28.98 -3.13 15.68
C ARG A 400 30.13 -3.99 15.15
N SER A 401 29.83 -5.05 14.42
CA SER A 401 30.80 -5.96 13.80
C SER A 401 30.69 -5.89 12.29
N ASN A 402 31.83 -5.80 11.60
CA ASN A 402 31.86 -5.93 10.14
C ASN A 402 31.43 -7.34 9.72
N GLU A 403 31.86 -8.39 10.44
CA GLU A 403 31.47 -9.78 10.15
C GLU A 403 29.95 -9.95 10.16
N GLU A 404 29.27 -9.42 11.19
CA GLU A 404 27.80 -9.51 11.29
C GLU A 404 27.10 -8.68 10.21
N LEU A 405 27.68 -7.54 9.82
CA LEU A 405 27.18 -6.71 8.73
C LEU A 405 27.37 -7.38 7.36
N ASP A 406 28.48 -8.07 7.14
CA ASP A 406 28.75 -8.81 5.91
C ASP A 406 27.76 -9.98 5.78
N ILE A 407 27.51 -10.70 6.88
CA ILE A 407 26.47 -11.74 6.93
C ILE A 407 25.09 -11.13 6.65
N ALA A 408 24.73 -10.03 7.31
CA ALA A 408 23.44 -9.37 7.09
C ALA A 408 23.26 -8.89 5.65
N GLU A 409 24.32 -8.36 5.03
CA GLU A 409 24.33 -7.90 3.65
C GLU A 409 24.11 -9.07 2.66
N GLU A 410 24.82 -10.18 2.81
CA GLU A 410 24.65 -11.33 1.91
C GLU A 410 23.31 -12.04 2.11
N LEU A 411 22.83 -12.17 3.35
CA LEU A 411 21.49 -12.66 3.63
C LEU A 411 20.42 -11.76 2.98
N LEU A 412 20.58 -10.44 3.08
CA LEU A 412 19.68 -9.50 2.42
C LEU A 412 19.73 -9.64 0.89
N LYS A 413 20.93 -9.73 0.30
CA LYS A 413 21.08 -9.93 -1.15
C LYS A 413 20.38 -11.20 -1.61
N THR A 414 20.61 -12.31 -0.94
CA THR A 414 20.02 -13.61 -1.24
C THR A 414 18.50 -13.59 -1.11
N ALA A 415 17.95 -12.93 -0.08
CA ALA A 415 16.51 -12.78 0.07
C ALA A 415 15.90 -11.95 -1.07
N LEU A 416 16.53 -10.82 -1.40
CA LEU A 416 16.05 -9.89 -2.42
C LEU A 416 16.08 -10.47 -3.85
N THR A 417 17.02 -11.37 -4.16
CA THR A 417 17.16 -12.01 -5.48
C THR A 417 16.32 -13.28 -5.63
N ASN A 418 16.25 -14.13 -4.59
CA ASN A 418 15.63 -15.46 -4.71
C ASN A 418 14.16 -15.50 -4.25
N ILE A 419 13.81 -14.72 -3.22
CA ILE A 419 12.47 -14.74 -2.62
C ILE A 419 11.68 -13.47 -3.00
N GLY A 420 12.36 -12.33 -3.04
CA GLY A 420 11.73 -11.01 -3.12
C GLY A 420 11.22 -10.51 -1.77
N ILE A 421 10.71 -9.27 -1.76
CA ILE A 421 10.31 -8.57 -0.54
C ILE A 421 8.91 -7.95 -0.67
N GLY A 422 8.07 -8.02 0.36
CA GLY A 422 6.75 -7.38 0.35
C GLY A 422 5.66 -8.25 -0.26
N ALA A 423 4.70 -7.66 -0.97
CA ALA A 423 3.49 -8.37 -1.39
C ALA A 423 3.61 -9.05 -2.76
N LYS A 424 2.89 -10.17 -2.92
CA LYS A 424 2.74 -10.89 -4.20
C LYS A 424 4.07 -11.27 -4.88
N THR A 425 5.09 -11.62 -4.09
CA THR A 425 6.38 -12.13 -4.59
C THR A 425 6.20 -13.39 -5.44
N THR A 426 5.29 -14.28 -5.06
CA THR A 426 4.93 -15.49 -5.83
C THR A 426 4.31 -15.19 -7.20
N SER A 427 3.76 -13.98 -7.40
CA SER A 427 3.26 -13.52 -8.70
C SER A 427 4.31 -12.71 -9.49
N GLY A 428 5.56 -12.70 -9.02
CA GLY A 428 6.69 -12.07 -9.71
C GLY A 428 6.95 -10.60 -9.38
N TYR A 429 6.35 -10.02 -8.34
CA TYR A 429 6.65 -8.64 -7.90
C TYR A 429 7.82 -8.59 -6.91
N ASN A 430 8.47 -7.43 -6.81
CA ASN A 430 9.51 -7.12 -5.83
C ASN A 430 10.76 -8.02 -5.86
N ILE A 431 11.16 -8.48 -7.04
CA ILE A 431 12.44 -9.17 -7.22
C ILE A 431 13.49 -8.14 -7.57
N PHE A 432 14.64 -8.23 -6.92
CA PHE A 432 15.75 -7.30 -7.10
C PHE A 432 16.93 -7.96 -7.80
N GLU A 433 17.82 -7.10 -8.28
CA GLU A 433 19.13 -7.44 -8.80
C GLU A 433 20.17 -6.46 -8.28
N PHE A 434 21.41 -6.93 -8.20
CA PHE A 434 22.57 -6.16 -7.77
C PHE A 434 23.44 -5.87 -8.99
N GLU A 435 23.94 -4.64 -9.12
CA GLU A 435 24.98 -4.37 -10.11
C GLU A 435 26.26 -5.06 -9.65
N GLU A 436 26.82 -5.92 -10.51
CA GLU A 436 28.21 -6.32 -10.37
C GLU A 436 29.06 -5.04 -10.40
N LYS A 437 29.96 -4.88 -9.43
CA LYS A 437 31.00 -3.85 -9.53
C LYS A 437 31.74 -4.13 -10.83
N LYS A 438 31.51 -3.31 -11.86
CA LYS A 438 32.40 -3.27 -13.02
C LYS A 438 33.80 -3.03 -12.48
N LYS A 439 34.64 -4.07 -12.57
CA LYS A 439 36.05 -4.05 -12.17
C LYS A 439 36.82 -2.98 -12.92
#